data_AF-A0A0V1J2X6-F1
#
_entry.id   AF-A0A0V1J2X6-F1
#
_cell.length_a   1.000
_cell.length_b   1.000
_cell.length_c   1.000
_cell.angle_alpha   90.00
_cell.angle_beta   90.00
_cell.angle_gamma   90.00
#
_symmetry.space_group_name_H-M   'P 1'
#
loop_
_entity.id
_entity.type
_entity.pdbx_description
1 polymer ?
#
loop_
_entity_poly.entity_id
_entity_poly.type
_entity_poly.pdbx_seq_one_letter_code
_entity_poly.pdbx_strand_id
1 'polypeptide(L)'
;LIKEKKQHAAIFSTTQQDQVITDILRIQSDGPKSVRVYNKNQLIRLGKNDAIRCIASIEEMFDVINAAHQKIGQGREKKTFREAQNKWANVTQKVCHLFLTYCEECHKKRVRSFQKA
;
A
#
# COMPACT_ATOMS: atom_id res chain seq x y z
N LEU A 1 -20.81 -24.27 22.38
CA LEU A 1 -20.53 -22.98 23.04
C LEU A 1 -19.51 -22.22 22.18
N ILE A 2 -19.94 -21.44 21.19
CA ILE A 2 -19.04 -20.59 20.40
C ILE A 2 -19.32 -19.15 20.82
N LYS A 3 -18.32 -18.53 21.43
CA LYS A 3 -18.34 -17.16 21.95
C LYS A 3 -17.88 -16.25 20.82
N GLU A 4 -18.81 -15.72 20.03
CA GLU A 4 -18.47 -14.70 19.04
C GLU A 4 -18.11 -13.39 19.77
N LYS A 5 -16.80 -13.10 19.81
CA LYS A 5 -16.28 -11.78 20.16
C LYS A 5 -16.58 -10.84 18.99
N LYS A 6 -17.71 -10.15 19.06
CA LYS A 6 -18.04 -9.07 18.13
C LYS A 6 -17.05 -7.92 18.37
N GLN A 7 -16.26 -7.63 17.35
CA GLN A 7 -15.15 -6.67 17.38
C GLN A 7 -15.67 -5.25 17.62
N HIS A 8 -15.05 -4.52 18.56
CA HIS A 8 -15.15 -3.07 18.64
C HIS A 8 -14.38 -2.45 17.47
N ALA A 9 -15.00 -2.39 16.30
CA ALA A 9 -14.62 -1.42 15.28
C ALA A 9 -15.22 -0.08 15.71
N ALA A 10 -14.37 0.87 16.10
CA ALA A 10 -14.81 2.26 16.21
C ALA A 10 -15.07 2.76 14.79
N ILE A 11 -16.30 2.56 14.32
CA ILE A 11 -16.83 3.07 13.07
C ILE A 11 -16.82 4.59 13.22
N PHE A 12 -16.05 5.29 12.38
CA PHE A 12 -16.14 6.75 12.28
C PHE A 12 -17.62 7.13 12.14
N SER A 13 -18.07 8.13 12.90
CA SER A 13 -19.45 8.63 12.75
C SER A 13 -19.70 9.04 11.29
N THR A 14 -20.94 8.90 10.81
CA THR A 14 -21.32 9.27 9.44
C THR A 14 -20.88 10.70 9.11
N THR A 15 -21.00 11.62 10.08
CA THR A 15 -20.51 13.00 9.96
C THR A 15 -19.00 13.10 9.74
N GLN A 16 -18.19 12.28 10.40
CA GLN A 16 -16.74 12.25 10.19
C GLN A 16 -16.37 11.66 8.84
N GLN A 17 -17.13 10.66 8.37
CA GLN A 17 -16.96 10.08 7.06
C GLN A 17 -17.30 11.09 5.95
N ASP A 18 -18.42 11.79 6.09
CA ASP A 18 -18.86 12.83 5.15
C ASP A 18 -17.89 14.02 5.14
N GLN A 19 -17.33 14.38 6.29
CA GLN A 19 -16.32 15.44 6.39
C GLN A 19 -15.02 15.07 5.67
N VAL A 20 -14.53 13.84 5.85
CA VAL A 20 -13.35 13.31 5.15
C VAL A 20 -13.59 13.22 3.64
N ILE A 21 -14.78 12.77 3.23
CA ILE A 21 -15.16 12.72 1.80
C ILE A 21 -15.17 14.14 1.21
N THR A 22 -15.75 15.10 1.93
CA THR A 22 -15.82 16.51 1.51
C THR A 22 -14.43 17.13 1.37
N ASP A 23 -13.53 16.86 2.33
CA ASP A 23 -12.16 17.36 2.30
C ASP A 23 -11.34 16.71 1.17
N ILE A 24 -11.56 15.42 0.88
CA ILE A 24 -10.97 14.73 -0.27
C ILE A 24 -11.43 15.36 -1.60
N LEU A 25 -12.71 15.71 -1.72
CA LEU A 25 -13.26 16.35 -2.92
C LEU A 25 -12.71 17.77 -3.11
N ARG A 26 -12.55 18.56 -2.04
CA ARG A 26 -11.89 19.88 -2.09
C ARG A 26 -10.43 19.80 -2.52
N ILE A 27 -9.69 18.83 -2.00
CA ILE A 27 -8.29 18.61 -2.40
C ILE A 27 -8.19 18.22 -3.89
N GLN A 28 -9.24 17.61 -4.46
CA GLN A 28 -9.32 17.27 -5.88
C GLN A 28 -9.74 18.44 -6.78
N SER A 29 -10.47 19.45 -6.26
CA SER A 29 -10.86 20.64 -7.04
C SER A 29 -9.74 21.66 -7.17
N ASP A 30 -8.87 21.75 -6.17
CA ASP A 30 -7.84 22.79 -6.08
C ASP A 30 -6.47 22.33 -6.64
N GLY A 31 -6.35 21.07 -7.04
CA GLY A 31 -5.13 20.48 -7.62
C GLY A 31 -5.08 20.47 -9.15
N PRO A 32 -3.90 20.31 -9.77
CA PRO A 32 -3.77 20.19 -11.22
C PRO A 32 -4.58 19.00 -11.76
N LYS A 33 -5.24 19.19 -12.91
CA LYS A 33 -6.20 18.26 -13.55
C LYS A 33 -5.71 16.80 -13.51
N SER A 34 -6.23 16.01 -12.58
CA SER A 34 -6.07 14.56 -12.57
C SER A 34 -7.15 13.92 -13.45
N VAL A 35 -6.75 13.06 -14.40
CA VAL A 35 -7.70 12.30 -15.22
C VAL A 35 -8.06 11.00 -14.50
N ARG A 36 -9.36 10.79 -14.26
CA ARG A 36 -9.89 9.48 -13.84
C ARG A 36 -10.02 8.62 -15.09
N VAL A 37 -9.34 7.47 -15.15
CA VAL A 37 -9.51 6.49 -16.23
C VAL A 37 -10.04 5.18 -15.61
N TYR A 38 -11.13 4.66 -16.18
CA TYR A 38 -11.81 3.38 -15.86
C TYR A 38 -10.78 2.25 -15.63
N ASN A 39 -10.84 1.35 -14.64
CA ASN A 39 -11.96 0.65 -14.01
C ASN A 39 -11.45 0.16 -12.63
N LYS A 40 -12.21 0.33 -11.54
CA LYS A 40 -11.81 0.14 -10.11
C LYS A 40 -10.87 1.22 -9.55
N ASN A 41 -11.44 2.28 -8.96
CA ASN A 41 -10.92 3.13 -7.86
C ASN A 41 -9.45 3.62 -7.86
N GLN A 42 -8.67 3.43 -8.93
CA GLN A 42 -7.26 3.80 -8.97
C GLN A 42 -7.10 5.24 -9.47
N LEU A 43 -6.75 6.14 -8.54
CA LEU A 43 -6.30 7.50 -8.86
C LEU A 43 -4.92 7.43 -9.52
N ILE A 44 -4.70 8.24 -10.55
CA ILE A 44 -3.41 8.37 -11.24
C ILE A 44 -2.68 9.60 -10.70
N ARG A 45 -1.42 9.44 -10.23
CA ARG A 45 -0.49 10.55 -9.99
C ARG A 45 0.58 10.54 -11.07
N LEU A 46 0.81 11.69 -11.71
CA LEU A 46 2.01 11.93 -12.49
C LEU A 46 3.20 11.99 -11.53
N GLY A 47 4.14 11.04 -11.68
CA GLY A 47 5.39 11.04 -10.94
C GLY A 47 6.37 12.10 -11.46
N LYS A 48 7.53 12.23 -10.79
CA LYS A 48 8.60 13.21 -11.11
C LYS A 48 9.17 13.16 -12.54
N ASN A 49 8.80 12.18 -13.36
CA ASN A 49 9.30 11.96 -14.73
C ASN A 49 8.15 11.79 -15.74
N ASP A 50 6.99 12.40 -15.48
CA ASP A 50 5.74 12.19 -16.26
C ASP A 50 5.22 10.74 -16.29
N ALA A 51 5.84 9.85 -15.51
CA ALA A 51 5.42 8.48 -15.35
C ALA A 51 4.09 8.42 -14.59
N ILE A 52 3.06 7.91 -15.27
CA ILE A 52 1.75 7.61 -14.71
C ILE A 52 1.90 6.50 -13.67
N ARG A 53 1.52 6.78 -12.42
CA ARG A 53 1.49 5.80 -11.32
C ARG A 53 0.11 5.73 -10.70
N CYS A 54 -0.36 4.53 -10.41
CA CYS A 54 -1.64 4.29 -9.74
C CYS A 54 -1.53 4.48 -8.22
N ILE A 55 -2.64 4.75 -7.56
CA ILE A 55 -2.79 4.64 -6.11
C ILE A 55 -3.45 3.30 -5.82
N ALA A 56 -2.82 2.47 -4.99
CA ALA A 56 -3.41 1.24 -4.49
C ALA A 56 -4.43 1.58 -3.39
N SER A 57 -5.60 0.96 -3.40
CA SER A 57 -6.48 0.98 -2.24
C SER A 57 -5.84 0.24 -1.06
N ILE A 58 -6.41 0.42 0.14
CA ILE A 58 -5.94 -0.30 1.33
C ILE A 58 -6.06 -1.82 1.17
N GLU A 59 -7.11 -2.30 0.50
CA GLU A 59 -7.34 -3.72 0.24
C GLU A 59 -6.31 -4.30 -0.75
N GLU A 60 -5.86 -3.49 -1.71
CA GLU A 60 -4.88 -3.90 -2.74
C GLU A 60 -3.42 -3.84 -2.26
N MET A 61 -3.12 -3.16 -1.14
CA MET A 61 -1.74 -2.91 -0.69
C MET A 61 -0.91 -4.18 -0.49
N PHE A 62 -1.54 -5.22 0.08
CA PHE A 62 -0.87 -6.49 0.29
C PHE A 62 -0.45 -7.13 -1.03
N ASP A 63 -1.40 -7.25 -1.98
CA ASP A 63 -1.16 -7.88 -3.28
C ASP A 63 -0.12 -7.12 -4.09
N VAL A 64 -0.16 -5.78 -4.03
CA VAL A 64 0.80 -4.91 -4.70
C VAL A 64 2.23 -5.16 -4.22
N ILE A 65 2.44 -5.22 -2.91
CA ILE A 65 3.77 -5.44 -2.33
C ILE A 65 4.21 -6.88 -2.55
N ASN A 66 3.31 -7.86 -2.38
CA ASN A 66 3.61 -9.26 -2.61
C ASN A 66 4.03 -9.50 -4.06
N ALA A 67 3.29 -8.97 -5.04
CA ALA A 67 3.65 -9.09 -6.46
C ALA A 67 5.04 -8.51 -6.75
N ALA A 68 5.35 -7.31 -6.22
CA ALA A 68 6.67 -6.71 -6.36
C ALA A 68 7.76 -7.55 -5.69
N HIS A 69 7.48 -8.12 -4.52
CA HIS A 69 8.42 -8.94 -3.76
C HIS A 69 8.74 -10.28 -4.44
N GLN A 70 7.72 -10.95 -5.01
CA GLN A 70 7.89 -12.17 -5.80
C GLN A 70 8.67 -11.90 -7.09
N LYS A 71 8.34 -10.80 -7.79
CA LYS A 71 8.97 -10.44 -9.07
C LYS A 71 10.49 -10.28 -8.98
N ILE A 72 10.99 -9.78 -7.85
CA ILE A 72 12.43 -9.62 -7.62
C ILE A 72 13.10 -10.81 -6.92
N GLY A 73 12.39 -11.94 -6.80
CA GLY A 73 12.91 -13.17 -6.18
C GLY A 73 13.11 -13.05 -4.66
N GLN A 74 12.11 -12.53 -3.93
CA GLN A 74 12.18 -12.40 -2.47
C GLN A 74 13.34 -11.49 -2.02
N GLY A 75 13.50 -10.36 -2.71
CA GLY A 75 14.58 -9.39 -2.49
C GLY A 75 14.39 -8.55 -1.21
N ARG A 76 15.43 -7.82 -0.82
CA ARG A 76 15.41 -6.94 0.37
C ARG A 76 14.47 -5.74 0.17
N GLU A 77 14.03 -5.16 1.29
CA GLU A 77 13.12 -4.01 1.38
C GLU A 77 13.34 -2.92 0.34
N LYS A 78 14.56 -2.37 0.22
CA LYS A 78 14.86 -1.30 -0.74
C LYS A 78 14.56 -1.69 -2.19
N LYS A 79 14.78 -2.96 -2.56
CA LYS A 79 14.49 -3.46 -3.90
C LYS A 79 12.99 -3.66 -4.11
N THR A 80 12.29 -4.24 -3.12
CA THR A 80 10.83 -4.40 -3.18
C THR A 80 10.12 -3.05 -3.27
N PHE A 81 10.57 -2.07 -2.48
CA PHE A 81 10.04 -0.71 -2.52
C PHE A 81 10.22 -0.06 -3.89
N ARG A 82 11.43 -0.12 -4.47
CA ARG A 82 11.67 0.44 -5.81
C ARG A 82 10.80 -0.23 -6.88
N GLU A 83 10.67 -1.56 -6.82
CA GLU A 83 9.84 -2.30 -7.78
C GLU A 83 8.37 -1.90 -7.68
N ALA A 84 7.82 -1.82 -6.45
CA ALA A 84 6.44 -1.41 -6.24
C ALA A 84 6.21 0.05 -6.66
N GLN A 85 7.16 0.94 -6.37
CA GLN A 85 7.05 2.37 -6.66
C GLN A 85 7.08 2.69 -8.16
N ASN A 86 7.53 1.78 -9.01
CA ASN A 86 7.46 1.94 -10.46
C ASN A 86 6.02 2.11 -10.95
N LYS A 87 5.07 1.40 -10.33
CA LYS A 87 3.64 1.42 -10.69
C LYS A 87 2.76 2.14 -9.66
N TRP A 88 3.15 2.14 -8.39
CA TRP A 88 2.28 2.56 -7.30
C TRP A 88 2.83 3.77 -6.54
N ALA A 89 2.09 4.87 -6.54
CA ALA A 89 2.55 6.15 -5.99
C ALA A 89 2.49 6.22 -4.46
N ASN A 90 1.59 5.47 -3.83
CA ASN A 90 1.34 5.51 -2.38
C ASN A 90 2.02 4.37 -1.61
N VAL A 91 2.71 3.46 -2.28
CA VAL A 91 3.56 2.48 -1.59
C VAL A 91 4.72 3.24 -0.96
N THR A 92 4.95 3.02 0.34
CA THR A 92 6.07 3.62 1.07
C THR A 92 7.02 2.53 1.55
N GLN A 93 8.28 2.92 1.78
CA GLN A 93 9.29 2.01 2.30
C GLN A 93 8.87 1.39 3.65
N LYS A 94 8.18 2.14 4.52
CA LYS A 94 7.68 1.63 5.82
C LYS A 94 6.67 0.49 5.64
N VAL A 95 5.78 0.57 4.66
CA VAL A 95 4.81 -0.50 4.39
C VAL A 95 5.52 -1.73 3.83
N CYS A 96 6.52 -1.56 2.94
CA CYS A 96 7.36 -2.67 2.50
C CYS A 96 8.12 -3.32 3.66
N HIS A 97 8.68 -2.53 4.59
CA HIS A 97 9.35 -3.05 5.78
C HIS A 97 8.42 -3.92 6.61
N LEU A 98 7.22 -3.42 6.94
CA LEU A 98 6.21 -4.12 7.71
C LEU A 98 5.78 -5.42 7.01
N PHE A 99 5.57 -5.40 5.69
CA PHE A 99 5.28 -6.62 4.95
C PHE A 99 6.40 -7.67 5.11
N LEU A 100 7.66 -7.25 4.98
CA LEU A 100 8.79 -8.17 5.05
C LEU A 100 9.04 -8.74 6.43
N THR A 101 8.68 -8.04 7.52
CA THR A 101 8.76 -8.62 8.88
C THR A 101 7.89 -9.87 9.03
N TYR A 102 6.77 -9.95 8.29
CA TYR A 102 5.88 -11.11 8.29
C TYR A 102 6.17 -12.14 7.20
N CYS A 103 7.05 -11.84 6.24
CA CYS A 103 7.42 -12.80 5.20
C CYS A 103 8.31 -13.91 5.78
N GLU A 104 7.80 -15.15 5.78
CA GLU A 104 8.51 -16.32 6.32
C GLU A 104 9.87 -16.56 5.67
N GLU A 105 9.97 -16.45 4.35
CA GLU A 105 11.22 -16.68 3.62
C GLU A 105 12.27 -15.62 3.98
N CYS A 106 11.84 -14.36 4.13
CA CYS A 106 12.69 -13.29 4.60
C CYS A 106 13.05 -13.44 6.09
N HIS A 107 12.18 -14.01 6.90
CA HIS A 107 12.45 -14.33 8.31
C HIS A 107 13.51 -15.45 8.42
N LYS A 108 13.32 -16.57 7.73
CA LYS A 108 14.28 -17.70 7.67
C LYS A 108 15.65 -17.26 7.17
N LYS A 109 15.72 -16.39 6.15
CA LYS A 109 16.99 -15.81 5.66
C LYS A 109 17.69 -14.98 6.73
N ARG A 110 16.95 -14.19 7.52
CA ARG A 110 17.50 -13.39 8.62
C ARG A 110 18.02 -14.24 9.75
N VAL A 111 17.24 -15.22 10.22
CA VAL A 111 17.67 -16.15 11.27
C VAL A 111 18.95 -16.89 10.86
N ARG A 112 19.01 -17.39 9.62
CA ARG A 112 20.22 -18.03 9.08
C ARG A 112 21.41 -17.10 8.95
N SER A 113 21.22 -15.81 8.69
CA SER A 113 22.33 -14.85 8.67
C SER A 113 22.84 -14.49 10.07
N PHE A 114 21.97 -14.50 11.08
CA PHE A 114 22.36 -14.28 12.48
C PHE A 114 23.10 -15.47 13.08
N GLN A 115 22.79 -16.69 12.66
CA GLN A 115 23.50 -17.90 13.10
C GLN A 115 24.87 -18.10 12.42
N LYS A 116 25.19 -17.29 11.40
CA LYS A 116 26.46 -17.35 10.65
C LYS A 116 27.39 -16.16 10.96
N ALA A 117 26.95 -15.24 11.81
CA ALA A 117 27.73 -14.11 12.29
C ALA A 117 28.26 -14.42 13.69
#